data_AF-A0A417RC88-F1
#
_entry.id   AF-A0A417RC88-F1
#
_cell.length_a   1.000
_cell.length_b   1.000
_cell.length_c   1.000
_cell.angle_alpha   90.00
_cell.angle_beta   90.00
_cell.angle_gamma   90.00
#
_symmetry.space_group_name_H-M   'P 1'
#
loop_
_entity.id
_entity.type
_entity.pdbx_description
1 polymer ?
#
loop_
_entity_poly.entity_id
_entity_poly.type
_entity_poly.pdbx_seq_one_letter_code
_entity_poly.pdbx_strand_id
1 'polypeptide(L)' 'KEGQMYHCEVDDLYLIPTAEVPVTNIYRDVILDEKQLPIKNCAYTQCFRREAGSYGKDVRGLNRLHEFSKVELV' A
#
# COMPACT_ATOMS: atom_id res chain seq x y z
N LYS A 1 14.75 1.18 -1.88
CA LYS A 1 13.28 1.17 -2.13
C LYS A 1 12.92 0.42 -3.41
N GLU A 2 13.85 0.27 -4.35
CA GLU A 2 13.77 -0.75 -5.40
C GLU A 2 13.72 -2.16 -4.77
N GLY A 3 12.90 -3.04 -5.34
CA GLY A 3 12.80 -4.45 -4.95
C GLY A 3 11.75 -4.80 -3.90
N GLN A 4 11.05 -3.83 -3.29
CA GLN A 4 9.98 -4.13 -2.30
C GLN A 4 8.58 -4.29 -2.92
N MET A 5 8.37 -3.77 -4.12
CA MET A 5 7.08 -3.77 -4.80
C MET A 5 7.01 -4.88 -5.85
N TYR A 6 5.83 -5.48 -6.00
CA TYR A 6 5.51 -6.34 -7.14
C TYR A 6 5.13 -5.49 -8.34
N HIS A 7 5.67 -5.83 -9.51
CA HIS A 7 5.37 -5.21 -10.80
C HIS A 7 4.69 -6.25 -11.69
N CYS A 8 3.51 -5.91 -12.20
CA CYS A 8 2.78 -6.67 -13.19
C CYS A 8 3.29 -6.23 -14.57
N GLU A 9 4.31 -6.92 -15.07
CA GLU A 9 5.06 -6.51 -16.27
C GLU A 9 4.19 -6.32 -17.53
N VAL A 10 3.14 -7.14 -17.69
CA VAL A 10 2.25 -7.10 -18.84
C VAL A 10 1.42 -5.81 -18.88
N ASP A 11 0.95 -5.36 -17.72
CA ASP A 11 0.03 -4.22 -17.60
C ASP A 11 0.75 -2.92 -17.21
N ASP A 12 2.05 -3.00 -16.92
CA ASP A 12 2.86 -1.92 -16.33
C ASP A 12 2.24 -1.30 -15.06
N LEU A 13 1.73 -2.18 -14.19
CA LEU A 13 1.10 -1.79 -12.92
C LEU A 13 1.88 -2.32 -11.73
N TYR A 14 1.74 -1.66 -10.59
CA TYR A 14 2.33 -2.11 -9.33
C TYR A 14 1.25 -2.53 -8.33
N LEU A 15 1.49 -3.64 -7.64
CA LEU A 15 0.65 -4.00 -6.49
C LEU A 15 0.97 -3.07 -5.32
N ILE A 16 -0.08 -2.58 -4.67
CA ILE A 16 0.04 -1.62 -3.58
C ILE A 16 0.59 -2.31 -2.30
N PRO A 17 1.56 -1.72 -1.60
CA PRO A 17 2.05 -2.25 -0.33
C PRO A 17 1.25 -1.75 0.89
N THR A 18 0.28 -0.86 0.65
CA THR A 18 -0.48 -0.08 1.63
C THR A 18 -1.66 0.64 0.97
N ALA A 19 -2.76 0.91 1.69
CA ALA A 19 -3.91 1.65 1.15
C ALA A 19 -3.60 3.15 0.97
N GLU A 20 -2.63 3.68 1.72
CA GLU A 20 -2.17 5.07 1.63
C GLU A 20 -1.86 5.51 0.19
N VAL A 21 -1.21 4.65 -0.61
CA VAL A 21 -0.79 4.99 -1.98
C VAL A 21 -1.99 5.32 -2.88
N PRO A 22 -3.01 4.46 -3.06
CA PRO A 22 -4.17 4.82 -3.85
C PRO A 22 -5.04 5.89 -3.19
N VAL A 23 -5.23 5.86 -1.86
CA VAL A 23 -6.11 6.82 -1.16
C VAL A 23 -5.62 8.25 -1.32
N THR A 24 -4.32 8.49 -1.16
CA THR A 24 -3.74 9.83 -1.38
C THR A 24 -3.86 10.26 -2.85
N ASN A 25 -3.72 9.33 -3.79
CA ASN A 25 -3.82 9.61 -5.22
C ASN A 25 -5.25 9.87 -5.72
N ILE A 26 -6.30 9.60 -4.93
CA ILE A 26 -7.69 10.02 -5.27
C ILE A 26 -7.77 11.54 -5.46
N TYR A 27 -6.96 12.29 -4.70
CA TYR A 27 -6.91 13.75 -4.73
C TYR A 27 -5.78 14.29 -5.61
N ARG A 28 -5.16 13.44 -6.44
CA ARG A 28 -4.13 13.87 -7.39
C ARG A 28 -4.76 14.89 -8.35
N ASP A 29 -4.02 15.96 -8.62
CA ASP A 29 -4.41 17.04 -9.54
C ASP A 29 -5.71 17.78 -9.12
N VAL A 30 -6.05 17.75 -7.82
CA VAL A 30 -7.20 18.47 -7.24
C VAL A 30 -6.71 19.48 -6.20
N ILE A 31 -7.24 20.71 -6.24
CA ILE A 31 -7.11 21.69 -5.15
C ILE A 31 -8.34 21.55 -4.25
N LEU A 32 -8.13 21.15 -3.00
CA LEU A 32 -9.19 20.99 -2.01
C LEU A 32 -9.64 22.34 -1.44
N ASP A 33 -10.94 22.49 -1.19
CA ASP A 33 -11.47 23.62 -0.42
C ASP A 33 -11.12 23.40 1.06
N GLU A 34 -10.63 24.44 1.73
CA GLU A 34 -10.29 24.42 3.15
C GLU A 34 -11.44 23.91 4.03
N LYS A 35 -12.70 24.19 3.65
CA LYS A 35 -13.90 23.74 4.37
C LYS A 35 -14.10 22.23 4.35
N GLN A 36 -13.48 21.52 3.42
CA GLN A 36 -13.55 20.06 3.33
C GLN A 36 -12.58 19.39 4.31
N LEU A 37 -11.63 20.14 4.88
CA LEU A 37 -10.63 19.62 5.78
C LEU A 37 -11.13 19.55 7.24
N PRO A 38 -10.73 18.52 8.02
CA PRO A 38 -9.91 17.39 7.61
C PRO A 38 -10.73 16.34 6.84
N ILE A 39 -10.21 15.89 5.71
CA ILE A 39 -10.73 14.70 5.03
C ILE A 39 -10.14 13.48 5.75
N LYS A 40 -10.99 12.53 6.13
CA LYS A 40 -10.59 11.33 6.85
C LYS A 40 -11.04 10.11 6.06
N ASN A 41 -10.10 9.31 5.60
CA ASN A 41 -10.37 8.09 4.87
C ASN A 41 -10.10 6.87 5.76
N CYS A 42 -10.99 5.88 5.69
CA CYS A 42 -10.78 4.55 6.26
C CYS A 42 -10.89 3.55 5.12
N ALA A 43 -9.80 2.83 4.83
CA ALA A 43 -9.71 1.95 3.68
C ALA A 43 -9.27 0.54 4.09
N TYR A 44 -10.02 -0.46 3.63
CA TYR A 44 -9.63 -1.86 3.70
C TYR A 44 -9.05 -2.28 2.36
N THR A 45 -7.84 -2.84 2.35
CA THR A 45 -7.17 -3.31 1.12
C THR A 45 -6.35 -4.57 1.37
N GLN A 46 -6.14 -5.34 0.30
CA GLN A 46 -5.09 -6.34 0.25
C GLN A 46 -3.76 -5.65 -0.09
N CYS A 47 -2.73 -5.90 0.71
CA CYS A 47 -1.42 -5.28 0.61
C CYS A 47 -0.37 -6.33 0.22
N PHE A 48 0.54 -5.95 -0.68
CA PHE A 48 1.56 -6.85 -1.23
C PHE A 48 2.97 -6.31 -1.01
N ARG A 49 3.86 -7.13 -0.45
CA ARG A 49 5.26 -6.76 -0.18
C ARG A 49 6.19 -7.90 -0.56
N ARG A 50 7.27 -7.59 -1.29
CA ARG A 50 8.24 -8.60 -1.71
C ARG A 50 9.13 -9.10 -0.57
N GLU A 51 9.21 -8.36 0.53
CA GLU A 51 10.05 -8.70 1.69
C GLU A 51 11.51 -8.97 1.28
N ALA A 52 11.98 -8.28 0.23
CA ALA A 52 13.33 -8.46 -0.29
C ALA A 52 14.34 -8.06 0.78
N GLY A 53 15.29 -8.97 1.08
CA GLY A 53 16.31 -8.76 2.10
C GLY A 53 15.97 -9.27 3.51
N SER A 54 14.81 -9.89 3.74
CA SER A 54 14.45 -10.50 5.04
C SER A 54 14.77 -11.99 5.15
N TYR A 55 15.68 -12.52 4.31
CA TYR A 55 16.01 -13.95 4.31
C TYR A 55 16.50 -14.41 5.69
N GLY A 56 15.84 -15.41 6.27
CA GLY A 56 16.22 -16.02 7.54
C GLY A 56 15.67 -15.38 8.82
N LYS A 57 14.88 -14.29 8.75
CA LYS A 57 14.31 -13.62 9.93
C LYS A 57 12.77 -13.65 9.91
N ASP A 58 12.17 -14.31 10.91
CA ASP A 58 10.72 -14.37 11.14
C ASP A 58 9.87 -14.87 9.95
N VAL A 59 10.45 -15.74 9.11
CA VAL A 59 9.87 -16.21 7.84
C VAL A 59 8.82 -17.32 7.99
N ARG A 60 8.56 -17.80 9.21
CA ARG A 60 7.56 -18.83 9.49
C ARG A 60 6.45 -18.26 10.37
N GLY A 61 5.20 -18.58 10.01
CA GLY A 61 4.02 -18.07 10.70
C GLY A 61 3.43 -16.84 10.02
N LEU A 62 2.66 -16.05 10.77
CA LEU A 62 1.85 -14.95 10.23
C LEU A 62 2.46 -13.55 10.47
N ASN A 63 3.68 -13.49 11.00
CA ASN A 63 4.33 -12.22 11.37
C ASN A 63 4.88 -11.47 10.14
N ARG A 64 5.30 -12.20 9.10
CA ARG A 64 5.83 -11.62 7.85
C ARG A 64 5.28 -12.40 6.67
N LEU A 65 4.44 -11.74 5.88
CA LEU A 65 3.73 -12.32 4.75
C LEU A 65 3.92 -11.43 3.52
N HIS A 66 3.90 -12.05 2.34
CA HIS A 66 3.93 -11.33 1.07
C HIS A 66 2.60 -10.65 0.76
N GLU A 67 1.53 -11.18 1.33
CA GLU A 67 0.17 -10.71 1.16
C GLU A 67 -0.54 -10.68 2.51
N PHE A 68 -1.21 -9.59 2.82
CA PHE A 68 -2.02 -9.45 4.03
C PHE A 68 -3.12 -8.40 3.83
N SER A 69 -4.21 -8.55 4.58
CA SER A 69 -5.26 -7.53 4.62
C SER A 69 -4.92 -6.45 5.65
N LYS A 70 -5.21 -5.20 5.32
CA LYS A 70 -4.99 -4.06 6.22
C LYS A 70 -6.16 -3.08 6.15
N VAL A 71 -6.59 -2.61 7.31
CA VAL A 71 -7.42 -1.40 7.43
C VAL A 71 -6.49 -0.24 7.78
N GLU A 72 -6.65 0.87 7.07
CA GLU A 72 -5.80 2.05 7.23
C GLU A 72 -6.63 3.31 7.37
N LEU A 73 -6.17 4.19 8.26
CA LEU A 73 -6.69 5.53 8.45
C LEU A 73 -5.72 6.48 7.75
N VAL A 74 -6.21 7.22 6.76
CA VAL A 74 -5.45 8.18 5.95
C VAL A 74 -6.09 9.55 6.08
#